data_AF-A0A6A4CZ46-F1
#
_entry.id   AF-A0A6A4CZ46-F1
#
_cell.length_a   1.000
_cell.length_b   1.000
_cell.length_c   1.000
_cell.angle_alpha   90.00
_cell.angle_beta   90.00
_cell.angle_gamma   90.00
#
_symmetry.space_group_name_H-M   'P 1'
#
loop_
_entity.id
_entity.type
_entity.pdbx_description
1 polymer ?
#
loop_
_entity_poly.entity_id
_entity_poly.type
_entity_poly.pdbx_seq_one_letter_code
_entity_poly.pdbx_strand_id
1 'polypeptide(L)'
;MQEEQEDIADKIYAAYPRYPACIKDKLFQTAARIGWTVVVEFIFSKGRINAGASERAFKGAADCRRCKVLTFLLKHADISAESVELAFTRAIRSRSIDVATLLLETKRTFPTLLNHLFESAIYLDIIQILFDKELISTKVVEVTFQKVLNACVMNACGDRAAVVKFLSDSGRVSRESIESAFVKAANANSYLIVNALCKNHLVSSDTVSRVFTDACANNRLKMVKILCRSGRISAPLAVMMFVNAIGNGHGSIVNFIWGQSWISHNKFTRAFINAAKLGDLHVVGWFCCHNRASREAIKMALHAAVDASHVCVAKRLLRRALQ
;
A
#
# COMPACT_ATOMS: atom_id res chain seq x y z
N MET A 1 21.42 -36.29 3.81
CA MET A 1 21.56 -35.19 4.80
C MET A 1 21.07 -35.61 6.18
N GLN A 2 19.87 -36.19 6.34
CA GLN A 2 19.41 -36.68 7.65
C GLN A 2 20.18 -37.93 8.10
N GLU A 3 20.34 -38.94 7.23
CA GLU A 3 21.20 -40.11 7.48
C GLU A 3 22.67 -39.75 7.79
N GLU A 4 23.16 -38.67 7.18
CA GLU A 4 24.52 -38.16 7.44
C GLU A 4 24.61 -37.48 8.81
N GLN A 5 23.56 -36.78 9.25
CA GLN A 5 23.48 -36.25 10.62
C GLN A 5 23.35 -37.36 11.65
N GLU A 6 22.67 -38.46 11.31
CA GLU A 6 22.53 -39.64 12.17
C GLU A 6 23.87 -40.37 12.30
N ASP A 7 24.60 -40.64 11.22
CA ASP A 7 25.95 -41.22 11.28
C ASP A 7 26.95 -40.34 12.06
N ILE A 8 26.90 -39.01 11.86
CA ILE A 8 27.70 -38.07 12.64
C ILE A 8 27.26 -38.07 14.12
N ALA A 9 25.95 -38.11 14.40
CA ALA A 9 25.43 -38.18 15.76
C ALA A 9 25.88 -39.47 16.46
N ASP A 10 25.88 -40.61 15.77
CA ASP A 10 26.35 -41.91 16.27
C ASP A 10 27.85 -41.92 16.58
N LYS A 11 28.67 -41.32 15.69
CA LYS A 11 30.10 -41.13 15.92
C LYS A 11 30.36 -40.22 17.11
N ILE A 12 29.59 -39.13 17.25
CA ILE A 12 29.64 -38.28 18.43
C ILE A 12 29.24 -39.13 19.65
N TYR A 13 28.16 -39.92 19.59
CA TYR A 13 27.63 -40.78 20.64
C TYR A 13 28.72 -41.66 21.27
N ALA A 14 29.55 -42.29 20.43
CA ALA A 14 30.63 -43.18 20.87
C ALA A 14 31.77 -42.46 21.62
N ALA A 15 32.07 -41.20 21.25
CA ALA A 15 33.16 -40.42 21.83
C ALA A 15 32.71 -39.42 22.92
N TYR A 16 31.41 -39.13 22.98
CA TYR A 16 30.83 -38.01 23.71
C TYR A 16 31.18 -37.93 25.20
N PRO A 17 31.20 -39.04 25.98
CA PRO A 17 31.52 -38.99 27.40
C PRO A 17 32.90 -38.42 27.69
N ARG A 18 33.86 -38.56 26.76
CA ARG A 18 35.27 -38.19 26.93
C ARG A 18 35.57 -36.71 26.69
N TYR A 19 34.64 -35.95 26.10
CA TYR A 19 34.91 -34.54 25.80
C TYR A 19 34.75 -33.62 27.02
N PRO A 20 35.69 -32.68 27.22
CA PRO A 20 35.52 -31.55 28.14
C PRO A 20 34.26 -30.74 27.84
N ALA A 21 33.66 -30.14 28.87
CA ALA A 21 32.42 -29.36 28.74
C ALA A 21 32.51 -28.22 27.71
N CYS A 22 33.66 -27.54 27.61
CA CYS A 22 33.86 -26.44 26.66
C CYS A 22 33.77 -26.89 25.19
N ILE A 23 34.21 -28.13 24.88
CA ILE A 23 34.14 -28.70 23.52
C ILE A 23 32.69 -29.08 23.21
N LYS A 24 31.97 -29.65 24.19
CA LYS A 24 30.54 -29.98 24.08
C LYS A 24 29.70 -28.74 23.80
N ASP A 25 29.92 -27.66 24.55
CA ASP A 25 29.21 -26.39 24.36
C ASP A 25 29.48 -25.79 22.98
N LYS A 26 30.71 -25.88 22.46
CA LYS A 26 31.08 -25.33 21.15
C LYS A 26 30.55 -26.17 20.00
N LEU A 27 30.55 -27.50 20.15
CA LEU A 27 29.92 -28.42 19.21
C LEU A 27 28.41 -28.18 19.13
N PHE A 28 27.75 -28.04 20.29
CA PHE A 28 26.33 -27.73 20.40
C PHE A 28 25.97 -26.43 19.65
N GLN A 29 26.71 -25.35 19.93
CA GLN A 29 26.52 -24.05 19.27
C GLN A 29 26.74 -24.14 17.76
N THR A 30 27.73 -24.93 17.32
CA THR A 30 28.04 -25.11 15.90
C THR A 30 26.94 -25.91 15.19
N ALA A 31 26.48 -27.02 15.79
CA ALA A 31 25.37 -27.81 15.28
C ALA A 31 24.09 -26.98 15.17
N ALA A 32 23.79 -26.16 16.18
CA ALA A 32 22.65 -25.26 16.18
C ALA A 32 22.70 -24.22 15.05
N ARG A 33 23.88 -23.62 14.82
CA ARG A 33 24.09 -22.65 13.74
C ARG A 33 23.95 -23.28 12.35
N ILE A 34 24.46 -24.49 12.17
CA ILE A 34 24.36 -25.23 10.90
C ILE A 34 22.92 -25.73 10.66
N GLY A 35 22.18 -26.04 11.73
CA GLY A 35 20.83 -26.59 11.65
C GLY A 35 20.78 -28.12 11.76
N TRP A 36 21.81 -28.75 12.33
CA TRP A 36 21.86 -30.20 12.57
C TRP A 36 20.95 -30.57 13.74
N THR A 37 19.66 -30.72 13.44
CA THR A 37 18.61 -30.82 14.46
C THR A 37 18.79 -32.09 15.28
N VAL A 38 19.08 -33.23 14.64
CA VAL A 38 19.33 -34.51 15.31
C VAL A 38 20.51 -34.41 16.30
N VAL A 39 21.61 -33.78 15.87
CA VAL A 39 22.80 -33.59 16.70
C VAL A 39 22.52 -32.65 17.88
N VAL A 40 21.76 -31.57 17.66
CA VAL A 40 21.34 -30.65 18.73
C VAL A 40 20.48 -31.37 19.76
N GLU A 41 19.46 -32.12 19.33
CA GLU A 41 18.56 -32.87 20.21
C GLU A 41 19.32 -33.90 21.05
N PHE A 42 20.24 -34.63 20.40
CA PHE A 42 21.11 -35.58 21.06
C PHE A 42 22.00 -34.93 22.12
N ILE A 43 22.76 -33.90 21.72
CA ILE A 43 23.70 -33.21 22.61
C ILE A 43 22.96 -32.58 23.79
N PHE A 44 21.77 -32.01 23.56
CA PHE A 44 20.96 -31.41 24.61
C PHE A 44 20.48 -32.44 25.63
N SER A 45 19.94 -33.57 25.16
CA SER A 45 19.39 -34.62 26.03
C SER A 45 20.44 -35.37 26.85
N LYS A 46 21.68 -35.52 26.34
CA LYS A 46 22.76 -36.26 27.02
C LYS A 46 23.85 -35.38 27.64
N GLY A 47 23.98 -34.14 27.19
CA GLY A 47 25.18 -33.32 27.38
C GLY A 47 25.31 -32.51 28.65
N ARG A 48 24.30 -32.47 29.53
CA ARG A 48 24.23 -31.51 30.63
C ARG A 48 24.61 -30.10 30.15
N ILE A 49 23.92 -29.64 29.11
CA ILE A 49 24.13 -28.31 28.52
C ILE A 49 23.65 -27.25 29.52
N ASN A 50 24.51 -26.29 29.84
CA ASN A 50 24.16 -25.19 30.72
C ASN A 50 23.32 -24.13 29.98
N ALA A 51 22.61 -23.29 30.73
CA ALA A 51 21.76 -22.23 30.18
C ALA A 51 22.54 -21.29 29.23
N GLY A 52 23.77 -20.90 29.58
CA GLY A 52 24.58 -20.01 28.75
C GLY A 52 24.95 -20.60 27.38
N ALA A 53 25.15 -21.92 27.28
CA ALA A 53 25.37 -22.60 26.01
C ALA A 53 24.08 -22.70 25.18
N SER A 54 22.93 -22.95 25.82
CA SER A 54 21.60 -22.90 25.20
C SER A 54 21.29 -21.52 24.61
N GLU A 55 21.58 -20.45 25.35
CA GLU A 55 21.40 -19.07 24.91
C GLU A 55 22.25 -18.74 23.67
N ARG A 56 23.53 -19.13 23.68
CA ARG A 56 24.41 -18.94 22.52
C ARG A 56 23.98 -19.76 21.31
N ALA A 57 23.55 -21.01 21.53
CA ALA A 57 23.05 -21.87 20.47
C ALA A 57 21.75 -21.31 19.86
N PHE A 58 20.83 -20.82 20.69
CA PHE A 58 19.60 -20.16 20.27
C PHE A 58 19.89 -18.93 19.40
N LYS A 59 20.78 -18.04 19.86
CA LYS A 59 21.21 -16.87 19.07
C LYS A 59 21.82 -17.27 17.72
N GLY A 60 22.71 -18.27 17.70
CA GLY A 60 23.33 -18.77 16.47
C GLY A 60 22.32 -19.37 15.50
N ALA A 61 21.34 -20.13 16.01
CA ALA A 61 20.25 -20.68 15.23
C ALA A 61 19.34 -19.58 14.65
N ALA A 62 19.04 -18.54 15.44
CA ALA A 62 18.22 -17.40 15.01
C ALA A 62 18.90 -16.60 13.88
N ASP A 63 20.18 -16.23 14.09
CA ASP A 63 20.97 -15.50 13.10
C ASP A 63 21.12 -16.29 11.79
N CYS A 64 21.10 -17.64 11.85
CA CYS A 64 21.18 -18.53 10.68
C CYS A 64 19.83 -19.11 10.21
N ARG A 65 18.70 -18.59 10.70
CA ARG A 65 17.34 -18.98 10.30
C ARG A 65 17.04 -20.48 10.43
N ARG A 66 17.55 -21.12 11.49
CA ARG A 66 17.38 -22.55 11.74
C ARG A 66 16.10 -22.82 12.55
N CYS A 67 14.95 -22.67 11.90
CA CYS A 67 13.63 -22.74 12.54
C CYS A 67 13.39 -24.03 13.34
N LYS A 68 13.76 -25.21 12.81
CA LYS A 68 13.62 -26.49 13.54
C LYS A 68 14.40 -26.51 14.86
N VAL A 69 15.64 -26.01 14.83
CA VAL A 69 16.49 -25.89 16.02
C VAL A 69 15.90 -24.87 17.00
N LEU A 70 15.40 -23.73 16.51
CA LEU A 70 14.73 -22.74 17.37
C LEU A 70 13.51 -23.32 18.08
N THR A 71 12.63 -24.01 17.36
CA THR A 71 11.45 -24.67 17.95
C THR A 71 11.85 -25.66 19.03
N PHE A 72 12.88 -26.48 18.77
CA PHE A 72 13.40 -27.42 19.76
C PHE A 72 13.91 -26.68 21.01
N LEU A 73 14.79 -25.68 20.84
CA LEU A 73 15.38 -24.94 21.96
C LEU A 73 14.32 -24.18 22.76
N LEU A 74 13.33 -23.56 22.13
CA LEU A 74 12.24 -22.86 22.82
C LEU A 74 11.36 -23.79 23.64
N LYS A 75 11.23 -25.06 23.24
CA LYS A 75 10.42 -26.06 23.93
C LYS A 75 11.17 -26.74 25.08
N HIS A 76 12.49 -26.93 24.94
CA HIS A 76 13.26 -27.79 25.82
C HIS A 76 14.32 -27.06 26.65
N ALA A 77 14.75 -25.87 26.25
CA ALA A 77 15.74 -25.08 26.97
C ALA A 77 15.10 -23.86 27.66
N ASP A 78 15.68 -23.49 28.80
CA ASP A 78 15.34 -22.24 29.48
C ASP A 78 16.04 -21.07 28.78
N ILE A 79 15.38 -20.55 27.75
CA ILE A 79 15.82 -19.36 27.00
C ILE A 79 15.15 -18.14 27.62
N SER A 80 15.95 -17.15 28.01
CA SER A 80 15.47 -15.89 28.58
C SER A 80 14.57 -15.11 27.63
N ALA A 81 13.69 -14.29 28.20
CA ALA A 81 12.85 -13.38 27.41
C ALA A 81 13.70 -12.39 26.59
N GLU A 82 14.78 -11.87 27.17
CA GLU A 82 15.71 -10.94 26.52
C GLU A 82 16.32 -11.54 25.24
N SER A 83 16.78 -12.78 25.28
CA SER A 83 17.32 -13.45 24.09
C SER A 83 16.28 -13.64 23.00
N VAL A 84 15.03 -13.99 23.36
CA VAL A 84 13.92 -14.11 22.40
C VAL A 84 13.62 -12.75 21.78
N GLU A 85 13.52 -11.69 22.57
CA GLU A 85 13.29 -10.32 22.11
C GLU A 85 14.39 -9.81 21.18
N LEU A 86 15.65 -10.10 21.51
CA LEU A 86 16.79 -9.74 20.68
C LEU A 86 16.79 -10.51 19.35
N ALA A 87 16.51 -11.82 19.40
CA ALA A 87 16.38 -12.65 18.20
C ALA A 87 15.22 -12.15 17.31
N PHE A 88 14.08 -11.80 17.90
CA PHE A 88 12.93 -11.25 17.19
C PHE A 88 13.27 -9.91 16.54
N THR A 89 13.89 -8.99 17.28
CA THR A 89 14.35 -7.69 16.77
C THR A 89 15.27 -7.86 15.56
N ARG A 90 16.22 -8.79 15.62
CA ARG A 90 17.12 -9.11 14.52
C ARG A 90 16.40 -9.74 13.34
N ALA A 91 15.45 -10.63 13.59
CA ALA A 91 14.63 -11.24 12.55
C ALA A 91 13.85 -10.18 11.77
N ILE A 92 13.20 -9.25 12.46
CA ILE A 92 12.48 -8.13 11.85
C ILE A 92 13.43 -7.23 11.02
N ARG A 93 14.58 -6.82 11.60
CA ARG A 93 15.56 -5.97 10.90
C ARG A 93 16.18 -6.63 9.67
N SER A 94 16.36 -7.94 9.71
CA SER A 94 16.90 -8.74 8.60
C SER A 94 15.82 -9.27 7.65
N ARG A 95 14.55 -8.92 7.87
CA ARG A 95 13.37 -9.43 7.14
C ARG A 95 13.34 -10.97 7.07
N SER A 96 13.75 -11.62 8.15
CA SER A 96 13.68 -13.08 8.32
C SER A 96 12.28 -13.47 8.80
N ILE A 97 11.31 -13.45 7.87
CA ILE A 97 9.88 -13.64 8.13
C ILE A 97 9.61 -14.94 8.93
N ASP A 98 10.16 -16.07 8.49
CA ASP A 98 9.93 -17.37 9.13
C ASP A 98 10.35 -17.38 10.61
N VAL A 99 11.49 -16.75 10.93
CA VAL A 99 11.99 -16.64 12.31
C VAL A 99 11.11 -15.70 13.11
N ALA A 100 10.72 -14.55 12.55
CA ALA A 100 9.84 -13.60 13.24
C ALA A 100 8.47 -14.23 13.56
N THR A 101 7.86 -14.92 12.60
CA THR A 101 6.59 -15.62 12.78
C THR A 101 6.70 -16.71 13.85
N LEU A 102 7.72 -17.57 13.77
CA LEU A 102 7.96 -18.61 14.77
C LEU A 102 8.11 -18.04 16.18
N LEU A 103 8.86 -16.95 16.33
CA LEU A 103 9.07 -16.31 17.63
C LEU A 103 7.79 -15.64 18.15
N LEU A 104 6.95 -15.08 17.28
CA LEU A 104 5.65 -14.50 17.66
C LEU A 104 4.66 -15.58 18.15
N GLU A 105 4.68 -16.76 17.53
CA GLU A 105 3.84 -17.92 17.90
C GLU A 105 4.17 -18.49 19.28
N THR A 106 5.33 -18.18 19.86
CA THR A 106 5.71 -18.63 21.21
C THR A 106 4.79 -18.09 22.32
N LYS A 107 3.89 -17.16 22.00
CA LYS A 107 3.01 -16.43 22.94
C LYS A 107 3.76 -15.67 24.02
N ARG A 108 5.08 -15.49 23.88
CA ARG A 108 5.85 -14.57 24.72
C ARG A 108 5.49 -13.16 24.28
N THR A 109 4.76 -12.43 25.10
CA THR A 109 4.29 -11.07 24.78
C THR A 109 5.39 -10.05 25.07
N PHE A 110 5.72 -9.24 24.08
CA PHE A 110 6.63 -8.08 24.24
C PHE A 110 5.97 -6.79 23.71
N PRO A 111 4.90 -6.28 24.35
CA PRO A 111 4.07 -5.20 23.79
C PRO A 111 4.85 -3.91 23.52
N THR A 112 5.78 -3.54 24.40
CA THR A 112 6.63 -2.35 24.24
C THR A 112 7.53 -2.48 23.02
N LEU A 113 8.16 -3.64 22.84
CA LEU A 113 9.03 -3.92 21.70
C LEU A 113 8.22 -3.99 20.40
N LEU A 114 7.04 -4.63 20.40
CA LEU A 114 6.15 -4.68 19.24
C LEU A 114 5.77 -3.28 18.77
N ASN A 115 5.33 -2.41 19.69
CA ASN A 115 4.99 -1.02 19.35
C ASN A 115 6.18 -0.27 18.74
N HIS A 116 7.38 -0.40 19.33
CA HIS A 116 8.60 0.23 18.82
C HIS A 116 9.01 -0.29 17.43
N LEU A 117 8.97 -1.61 17.21
CA LEU A 117 9.29 -2.22 15.92
C LEU A 117 8.24 -1.86 14.86
N PHE A 118 6.97 -1.80 15.24
CA PHE A 118 5.87 -1.42 14.34
C PHE A 118 6.04 0.03 13.88
N GLU A 119 6.32 0.96 14.80
CA GLU A 119 6.51 2.38 14.48
C GLU A 119 7.74 2.65 13.60
N SER A 120 8.76 1.79 13.69
CA SER A 120 9.97 1.89 12.87
C SER A 120 9.87 1.15 11.52
N ALA A 121 8.86 0.30 11.33
CA ALA A 121 8.70 -0.48 10.12
C ALA A 121 8.26 0.36 8.92
N ILE A 122 8.84 0.05 7.76
CA ILE A 122 8.57 0.75 6.49
C ILE A 122 8.10 -0.20 5.37
N TYR A 123 8.28 -1.51 5.56
CA TYR A 123 7.94 -2.54 4.58
C TYR A 123 6.63 -3.22 4.98
N LEU A 124 5.81 -3.54 3.98
CA LEU A 124 4.48 -4.12 4.19
C LEU A 124 4.55 -5.49 4.86
N ASP A 125 5.48 -6.35 4.46
CA ASP A 125 5.69 -7.68 5.03
C ASP A 125 5.97 -7.62 6.54
N ILE A 126 6.83 -6.71 6.96
CA ILE A 126 7.13 -6.48 8.38
C ILE A 126 5.92 -5.92 9.12
N ILE A 127 5.24 -4.92 8.55
CA ILE A 127 4.04 -4.36 9.16
C ILE A 127 2.99 -5.46 9.34
N GLN A 128 2.77 -6.32 8.35
CA GLN A 128 1.80 -7.41 8.42
C GLN A 128 2.12 -8.43 9.52
N ILE A 129 3.39 -8.80 9.69
CA ILE A 129 3.81 -9.73 10.76
C ILE A 129 3.63 -9.10 12.14
N LEU A 130 3.97 -7.81 12.27
CA LEU A 130 3.85 -7.10 13.54
C LEU A 130 2.42 -6.68 13.85
N PHE A 131 1.51 -6.69 12.87
CA PHE A 131 0.14 -6.21 13.01
C PHE A 131 -0.72 -7.23 13.77
N ASP A 132 -0.51 -7.29 15.07
CA ASP A 132 -1.43 -7.92 16.01
C ASP A 132 -2.49 -6.90 16.44
N LYS A 133 -3.77 -7.26 16.26
CA LYS A 133 -4.91 -6.40 16.59
C LYS A 133 -5.02 -6.15 18.09
N GLU A 134 -4.54 -7.06 18.94
CA GLU A 134 -4.66 -6.99 20.40
C GLU A 134 -3.46 -6.31 21.06
N LEU A 135 -2.24 -6.47 20.50
CA LEU A 135 -1.00 -6.02 21.14
C LEU A 135 -0.49 -4.66 20.67
N ILE A 136 -0.69 -4.32 19.38
CA ILE A 136 -0.31 -3.00 18.89
C ILE A 136 -1.35 -1.99 19.36
N SER A 137 -0.95 -0.83 19.86
CA SER A 137 -1.92 0.20 20.27
C SER A 137 -2.45 1.00 19.08
N THR A 138 -3.69 1.49 19.16
CA THR A 138 -4.30 2.30 18.07
C THR A 138 -3.52 3.59 17.86
N LYS A 139 -2.95 4.16 18.94
CA LYS A 139 -2.08 5.33 18.87
C LYS A 139 -0.83 5.07 18.03
N VAL A 140 -0.20 3.90 18.18
CA VAL A 140 1.00 3.53 17.41
C VAL A 140 0.65 3.30 15.94
N VAL A 141 -0.50 2.68 15.65
CA VAL A 141 -0.99 2.55 14.26
C VAL A 141 -1.16 3.92 13.60
N GLU A 142 -1.80 4.85 14.30
CA GLU A 142 -2.04 6.22 13.81
C GLU A 142 -0.73 6.99 13.57
N VAL A 143 0.23 6.93 14.51
CA VAL A 143 1.56 7.55 14.35
C VAL A 143 2.31 6.95 13.17
N THR A 144 2.29 5.63 13.03
CA THR A 144 2.95 4.91 11.94
C THR A 144 2.33 5.28 10.59
N PHE A 145 1.00 5.34 10.51
CA PHE A 145 0.28 5.79 9.32
C PHE A 145 0.74 7.18 8.87
N GLN A 146 0.76 8.16 9.78
CA GLN A 146 1.19 9.52 9.47
C GLN A 146 2.67 9.60 9.05
N LYS A 147 3.54 8.85 9.72
CA LYS A 147 4.97 8.79 9.41
C LYS A 147 5.21 8.23 8.01
N VAL A 148 4.61 7.09 7.67
CA VAL A 148 4.77 6.46 6.35
C VAL A 148 4.12 7.30 5.26
N LEU A 149 2.96 7.91 5.52
CA LEU A 149 2.30 8.86 4.63
C LEU A 149 3.25 10.02 4.27
N ASN A 150 3.80 10.71 5.28
CA ASN A 150 4.69 11.84 5.07
C ASN A 150 5.94 11.42 4.29
N ALA A 151 6.53 10.28 4.63
CA ALA A 151 7.69 9.75 3.91
C ALA A 151 7.36 9.39 2.46
N CYS A 152 6.16 8.89 2.15
CA CYS A 152 5.73 8.57 0.79
C CYS A 152 5.37 9.81 -0.03
N VAL A 153 4.84 10.85 0.60
CA VAL A 153 4.57 12.14 -0.05
C VAL A 153 5.89 12.80 -0.47
N MET A 154 6.92 12.75 0.38
CA MET A 154 8.24 13.32 0.07
C MET A 154 9.03 12.49 -0.93
N ASN A 155 8.91 11.16 -0.89
CA ASN A 155 9.58 10.26 -1.81
C ASN A 155 8.63 9.13 -2.20
N ALA A 156 8.13 9.20 -3.44
CA ALA A 156 7.16 8.28 -4.00
C ALA A 156 7.70 6.84 -4.00
N CYS A 157 7.11 5.98 -3.19
CA CYS A 157 7.54 4.60 -3.01
C CYS A 157 6.32 3.67 -2.96
N GLY A 158 6.34 2.61 -3.79
CA GLY A 158 5.26 1.63 -3.87
C GLY A 158 4.99 0.91 -2.55
N ASP A 159 6.05 0.49 -1.85
CA ASP A 159 5.94 -0.23 -0.57
C ASP A 159 5.29 0.64 0.50
N ARG A 160 5.68 1.92 0.60
CA ARG A 160 5.07 2.87 1.55
C ARG A 160 3.61 3.12 1.23
N ALA A 161 3.24 3.23 -0.05
CA ALA A 161 1.85 3.37 -0.46
C ALA A 161 1.03 2.11 -0.13
N ALA A 162 1.63 0.93 -0.23
CA ALA A 162 1.00 -0.33 0.16
C ALA A 162 0.80 -0.42 1.68
N VAL A 163 1.76 0.05 2.49
CA VAL A 163 1.61 0.19 3.95
C VAL A 163 0.50 1.16 4.29
N VAL A 164 0.45 2.35 3.67
CA VAL A 164 -0.63 3.32 3.89
C VAL A 164 -2.00 2.70 3.60
N LYS A 165 -2.12 1.95 2.49
CA LYS A 165 -3.35 1.23 2.16
C LYS A 165 -3.72 0.20 3.23
N PHE A 166 -2.77 -0.64 3.63
CA PHE A 166 -3.00 -1.69 4.63
C PHE A 166 -3.46 -1.10 5.96
N LEU A 167 -2.80 -0.05 6.43
CA LEU A 167 -3.17 0.64 7.67
C LEU A 167 -4.53 1.34 7.54
N SER A 168 -4.84 1.97 6.40
CA SER A 168 -6.17 2.60 6.20
C SER A 168 -7.32 1.60 6.15
N ASP A 169 -7.06 0.36 5.73
CA ASP A 169 -8.07 -0.71 5.65
C ASP A 169 -8.17 -1.49 6.98
N SER A 170 -7.30 -1.21 7.95
CA SER A 170 -7.22 -1.95 9.22
C SER A 170 -8.36 -1.66 10.22
N GLY A 171 -9.10 -0.56 10.01
CA GLY A 171 -10.14 -0.06 10.92
C GLY A 171 -9.59 0.65 12.18
N ARG A 172 -8.26 0.83 12.27
CA ARG A 172 -7.58 1.43 13.44
C ARG A 172 -7.03 2.83 13.20
N VAL A 173 -7.17 3.34 11.98
CA VAL A 173 -6.86 4.73 11.64
C VAL A 173 -8.19 5.47 11.56
N SER A 174 -8.25 6.66 12.15
CA SER A 174 -9.49 7.45 12.15
C SER A 174 -9.93 7.85 10.73
N ARG A 175 -11.24 8.04 10.53
CA ARG A 175 -11.77 8.55 9.25
C ARG A 175 -11.13 9.90 8.90
N GLU A 176 -11.03 10.78 9.88
CA GLU A 176 -10.51 12.14 9.74
C GLU A 176 -9.05 12.10 9.25
N SER A 177 -8.24 11.20 9.80
CA SER A 177 -6.86 10.99 9.37
C SER A 177 -6.75 10.46 7.94
N ILE A 178 -7.61 9.52 7.54
CA ILE A 178 -7.62 8.96 6.18
C ILE A 178 -8.05 10.02 5.16
N GLU A 179 -9.10 10.79 5.46
CA GLU A 179 -9.54 11.88 4.59
C GLU A 179 -8.49 12.99 4.47
N SER A 180 -7.89 13.40 5.58
CA SER A 180 -6.80 14.38 5.60
C SER A 180 -5.59 13.88 4.79
N ALA A 181 -5.23 12.61 4.94
CA ALA A 181 -4.16 11.98 4.16
C ALA A 181 -4.44 11.98 2.66
N PHE A 182 -5.67 11.68 2.25
CA PHE A 182 -6.10 11.69 0.86
C PHE A 182 -5.97 13.10 0.25
N VAL A 183 -6.47 14.13 0.95
CA VAL A 183 -6.38 15.53 0.49
C VAL A 183 -4.92 16.00 0.45
N LYS A 184 -4.14 15.71 1.50
CA LYS A 184 -2.71 16.07 1.55
C LYS A 184 -1.93 15.45 0.39
N ALA A 185 -2.17 14.17 0.10
CA ALA A 185 -1.55 13.49 -1.02
C ALA A 185 -1.95 14.09 -2.37
N ALA A 186 -3.22 14.45 -2.54
CA ALA A 186 -3.71 15.10 -3.76
C ALA A 186 -3.05 16.46 -4.00
N ASN A 187 -2.93 17.28 -2.95
CA ASN A 187 -2.28 18.60 -3.00
C ASN A 187 -0.79 18.48 -3.33
N ALA A 188 -0.12 17.45 -2.80
CA ALA A 188 1.27 17.13 -3.12
C ALA A 188 1.44 16.39 -4.46
N ASN A 189 0.36 16.18 -5.23
CA ASN A 189 0.35 15.41 -6.47
C ASN A 189 0.91 13.97 -6.33
N SER A 190 0.81 13.40 -5.12
CA SER A 190 1.24 12.04 -4.80
C SER A 190 0.19 11.02 -5.25
N TYR A 191 0.21 10.70 -6.54
CA TYR A 191 -0.76 9.81 -7.17
C TYR A 191 -0.75 8.38 -6.61
N LEU A 192 0.37 7.90 -6.02
CA LEU A 192 0.45 6.57 -5.41
C LEU A 192 -0.44 6.47 -4.17
N ILE A 193 -0.37 7.47 -3.29
CA ILE A 193 -1.21 7.52 -2.08
C ILE A 193 -2.67 7.76 -2.44
N VAL A 194 -2.95 8.66 -3.40
CA VAL A 194 -4.33 8.85 -3.88
C VAL A 194 -4.88 7.55 -4.46
N ASN A 195 -4.10 6.80 -5.25
CA ASN A 195 -4.52 5.50 -5.76
C ASN A 195 -4.75 4.47 -4.64
N ALA A 196 -3.88 4.44 -3.63
CA ALA A 196 -4.01 3.58 -2.47
C ALA A 196 -5.31 3.84 -1.68
N LEU A 197 -5.67 5.12 -1.49
CA LEU A 197 -6.77 5.55 -0.63
C LEU A 197 -8.10 5.78 -1.37
N CYS A 198 -8.11 5.98 -2.70
CA CYS A 198 -9.32 6.41 -3.44
C CYS A 198 -10.50 5.44 -3.35
N LYS A 199 -10.23 4.14 -3.18
CA LYS A 199 -11.25 3.09 -3.01
C LYS A 199 -11.63 2.86 -1.54
N ASN A 200 -10.96 3.51 -0.60
CA ASN A 200 -11.31 3.40 0.80
C ASN A 200 -12.63 4.15 1.06
N HIS A 201 -13.59 3.43 1.64
CA HIS A 201 -14.96 3.91 1.88
C HIS A 201 -15.04 5.01 2.93
N LEU A 202 -13.98 5.17 3.75
CA LEU A 202 -13.89 6.23 4.74
C LEU A 202 -13.60 7.59 4.09
N VAL A 203 -13.00 7.62 2.89
CA VAL A 203 -12.91 8.86 2.11
C VAL A 203 -14.29 9.17 1.54
N SER A 204 -14.88 10.31 1.88
CA SER A 204 -16.18 10.74 1.37
C SER A 204 -16.17 10.98 -0.15
N SER A 205 -17.33 10.74 -0.80
CA SER A 205 -17.49 10.98 -2.24
C SER A 205 -17.35 12.47 -2.60
N ASP A 206 -17.71 13.37 -1.69
CA ASP A 206 -17.51 14.81 -1.85
C ASP A 206 -16.03 15.18 -1.86
N THR A 207 -15.22 14.56 -0.99
CA THR A 207 -13.77 14.75 -0.97
C THR A 207 -13.12 14.22 -2.25
N VAL A 208 -13.51 13.04 -2.73
CA VAL A 208 -13.05 12.51 -4.02
C VAL A 208 -13.44 13.44 -5.17
N SER A 209 -14.68 13.95 -5.17
CA SER A 209 -15.18 14.88 -6.18
C SER A 209 -14.42 16.21 -6.19
N ARG A 210 -14.12 16.76 -5.01
CA ARG A 210 -13.33 17.99 -4.86
C ARG A 210 -11.91 17.82 -5.39
N VAL A 211 -11.26 16.72 -5.04
CA VAL A 211 -9.91 16.39 -5.54
C VAL A 211 -9.92 16.16 -7.05
N PHE A 212 -10.98 15.56 -7.60
CA PHE A 212 -11.15 15.41 -9.05
C PHE A 212 -11.30 16.75 -9.76
N THR A 213 -12.11 17.65 -9.22
CA THR A 213 -12.27 19.02 -9.73
C THR A 213 -10.94 19.77 -9.74
N ASP A 214 -10.20 19.74 -8.62
CA ASP A 214 -8.87 20.37 -8.52
C ASP A 214 -7.88 19.77 -9.53
N ALA A 215 -7.84 18.44 -9.66
CA ALA A 215 -6.98 17.77 -10.62
C ALA A 215 -7.31 18.17 -12.07
N CYS A 216 -8.58 18.37 -12.39
CA CYS A 216 -9.00 18.84 -13.72
C CYS A 216 -8.62 20.30 -13.96
N ALA A 217 -8.82 21.15 -12.96
CA ALA A 217 -8.47 22.58 -13.00
C ALA A 217 -6.96 22.84 -13.08
N ASN A 218 -6.12 21.88 -12.67
CA ASN A 218 -4.66 22.00 -12.69
C ASN A 218 -3.99 21.09 -13.75
N ASN A 219 -4.74 20.57 -14.73
CA ASN A 219 -4.24 19.70 -15.80
C ASN A 219 -3.48 18.44 -15.31
N ARG A 220 -3.83 17.90 -14.14
CA ARG A 220 -3.16 16.73 -13.51
C ARG A 220 -3.71 15.41 -14.06
N LEU A 221 -3.48 15.13 -15.36
CA LEU A 221 -4.07 13.99 -16.08
C LEU A 221 -3.91 12.62 -15.37
N LYS A 222 -2.73 12.34 -14.80
CA LYS A 222 -2.49 11.06 -14.10
C LYS A 222 -3.40 10.90 -12.88
N MET A 223 -3.63 11.98 -12.15
CA MET A 223 -4.55 12.02 -11.00
C MET A 223 -6.00 11.80 -11.46
N VAL A 224 -6.44 12.52 -12.50
CA VAL A 224 -7.77 12.37 -13.12
C VAL A 224 -8.02 10.91 -13.52
N LYS A 225 -7.05 10.25 -14.16
CA LYS A 225 -7.15 8.83 -14.54
C LYS A 225 -7.37 7.91 -13.34
N ILE A 226 -6.64 8.12 -12.25
CA ILE A 226 -6.76 7.33 -11.02
C ILE A 226 -8.13 7.53 -10.39
N LEU A 227 -8.59 8.77 -10.27
CA LEU A 227 -9.87 9.11 -9.67
C LEU A 227 -11.03 8.53 -10.49
N CYS A 228 -11.01 8.59 -11.82
CA CYS A 228 -12.03 7.95 -12.65
C CYS A 228 -12.05 6.41 -12.49
N ARG A 229 -10.88 5.77 -12.38
CA ARG A 229 -10.76 4.31 -12.14
C ARG A 229 -11.27 3.87 -10.77
N SER A 230 -11.45 4.79 -9.83
CA SER A 230 -12.10 4.47 -8.55
C SER A 230 -13.57 4.09 -8.71
N GLY A 231 -14.21 4.48 -9.82
CA GLY A 231 -15.64 4.29 -10.05
C GLY A 231 -16.54 5.26 -9.26
N ARG A 232 -15.94 6.21 -8.53
CA ARG A 232 -16.66 7.11 -7.61
C ARG A 232 -17.01 8.47 -8.19
N ILE A 233 -16.56 8.76 -9.43
CA ILE A 233 -16.84 10.02 -10.11
C ILE A 233 -18.18 9.90 -10.84
N SER A 234 -19.11 10.81 -10.53
CA SER A 234 -20.40 10.83 -11.21
C SER A 234 -20.27 11.37 -12.64
N ALA A 235 -21.07 10.83 -13.56
CA ALA A 235 -21.09 11.31 -14.94
C ALA A 235 -21.44 12.81 -15.07
N PRO A 236 -22.39 13.37 -14.29
CA PRO A 236 -22.62 14.81 -14.29
C PRO A 236 -21.38 15.63 -13.92
N LEU A 237 -20.64 15.23 -12.88
CA LEU A 237 -19.41 15.92 -12.47
C LEU A 237 -18.33 15.84 -13.54
N ALA A 238 -18.11 14.67 -14.13
CA ALA A 238 -17.11 14.54 -15.19
C ALA A 238 -17.44 15.35 -16.45
N VAL A 239 -18.72 15.44 -16.83
CA VAL A 239 -19.15 16.30 -17.95
C VAL A 239 -18.95 17.79 -17.63
N MET A 240 -19.23 18.21 -16.39
CA MET A 240 -18.93 19.57 -15.94
C MET A 240 -17.42 19.87 -16.02
N MET A 241 -16.58 18.94 -15.56
CA MET A 241 -15.11 19.10 -15.65
C MET A 241 -14.57 19.04 -17.06
N PHE A 242 -15.22 18.29 -17.95
CA PHE A 242 -14.92 18.29 -19.38
C PHE A 242 -15.14 19.68 -20.00
N VAL A 243 -16.28 20.33 -19.70
CA VAL A 243 -16.58 21.69 -20.16
C VAL A 243 -15.54 22.68 -19.62
N ASN A 244 -15.25 22.65 -18.32
CA ASN A 244 -14.25 23.52 -17.71
C ASN A 244 -12.85 23.30 -18.29
N ALA A 245 -12.48 22.05 -18.57
CA ALA A 245 -11.19 21.72 -19.19
C ALA A 245 -11.07 22.24 -20.63
N ILE A 246 -12.18 22.34 -21.39
CA ILE A 246 -12.16 23.00 -22.71
C ILE A 246 -11.87 24.50 -22.55
N GLY A 247 -12.58 25.18 -21.65
CA GLY A 247 -12.38 26.61 -21.38
C GLY A 247 -10.95 26.93 -20.95
N ASN A 248 -10.33 26.06 -20.16
CA ASN A 248 -8.94 26.20 -19.69
C ASN A 248 -7.88 25.67 -20.67
N GLY A 249 -8.28 25.15 -21.85
CA GLY A 249 -7.33 24.61 -22.83
C GLY A 249 -6.66 23.29 -22.42
N HIS A 250 -7.18 22.58 -21.42
CA HIS A 250 -6.65 21.30 -20.93
C HIS A 250 -7.03 20.11 -21.82
N GLY A 251 -6.62 20.15 -23.09
CA GLY A 251 -7.01 19.16 -24.11
C GLY A 251 -6.73 17.69 -23.72
N SER A 252 -5.70 17.43 -22.90
CA SER A 252 -5.36 16.10 -22.41
C SER A 252 -6.48 15.48 -21.53
N ILE A 253 -7.08 16.30 -20.65
CA ILE A 253 -8.21 15.91 -19.81
C ILE A 253 -9.47 15.77 -20.66
N VAL A 254 -9.73 16.74 -21.54
CA VAL A 254 -10.90 16.74 -22.42
C VAL A 254 -10.97 15.45 -23.24
N ASN A 255 -9.85 15.06 -23.86
CA ASN A 255 -9.76 13.83 -24.63
C ASN A 255 -9.92 12.58 -23.76
N PHE A 256 -9.34 12.57 -22.56
CA PHE A 256 -9.50 11.46 -21.63
C PHE A 256 -10.96 11.28 -21.17
N ILE A 257 -11.64 12.36 -20.74
CA ILE A 257 -13.02 12.30 -20.27
C ILE A 257 -13.97 11.92 -21.40
N TRP A 258 -13.78 12.47 -22.61
CA TRP A 258 -14.59 12.11 -23.78
C TRP A 258 -14.58 10.61 -24.09
N GLY A 259 -13.42 9.95 -23.93
CA GLY A 259 -13.25 8.53 -24.20
C GLY A 259 -13.79 7.59 -23.12
N GLN A 260 -14.47 8.10 -22.09
CA GLN A 260 -14.98 7.27 -21.00
C GLN A 260 -16.32 6.62 -21.34
N SER A 261 -16.34 5.28 -21.42
CA SER A 261 -17.54 4.49 -21.75
C SER A 261 -18.67 4.61 -20.72
N TRP A 262 -18.35 4.94 -19.46
CA TRP A 262 -19.32 5.12 -18.39
C TRP A 262 -20.07 6.47 -18.47
N ILE A 263 -19.68 7.36 -19.40
CA ILE A 263 -20.37 8.62 -19.68
C ILE A 263 -21.13 8.47 -21.00
N SER A 264 -22.46 8.46 -20.93
CA SER A 264 -23.29 8.45 -22.13
C SER A 264 -23.04 9.69 -23.00
N HIS A 265 -22.86 9.48 -24.31
CA HIS A 265 -22.68 10.56 -25.28
C HIS A 265 -23.78 11.63 -25.24
N ASN A 266 -25.02 11.26 -24.90
CA ASN A 266 -26.12 12.21 -24.76
C ASN A 266 -25.81 13.30 -23.70
N LYS A 267 -25.07 12.96 -22.64
CA LYS A 267 -24.68 13.97 -21.63
C LYS A 267 -23.73 15.02 -22.21
N PHE A 268 -22.80 14.62 -23.08
CA PHE A 268 -21.96 15.56 -23.81
C PHE A 268 -22.75 16.37 -24.84
N THR A 269 -23.69 15.75 -25.55
CA THR A 269 -24.60 16.45 -26.48
C THR A 269 -25.39 17.54 -25.76
N ARG A 270 -25.93 17.24 -24.57
CA ARG A 270 -26.65 18.23 -23.77
C ARG A 270 -25.73 19.36 -23.30
N ALA A 271 -24.50 19.05 -22.90
CA ALA A 271 -23.51 20.07 -22.54
C ALA A 271 -23.18 20.98 -23.73
N PHE A 272 -23.06 20.43 -24.94
CA PHE A 272 -22.86 21.19 -26.18
C PHE A 272 -24.03 22.12 -26.50
N ILE A 273 -25.28 21.63 -26.42
CA ILE A 273 -26.48 22.46 -26.66
C ILE A 273 -26.59 23.57 -25.60
N ASN A 274 -26.33 23.24 -24.33
CA ASN A 274 -26.32 24.23 -23.26
C ASN A 274 -25.23 25.29 -23.46
N ALA A 275 -24.03 24.89 -23.89
CA ALA A 275 -22.96 25.82 -24.23
C ALA A 275 -23.39 26.79 -25.34
N ALA A 276 -24.09 26.30 -26.37
CA ALA A 276 -24.62 27.14 -27.42
C ALA A 276 -25.69 28.13 -26.91
N LYS A 277 -26.59 27.66 -26.03
CA LYS A 277 -27.60 28.50 -25.36
C LYS A 277 -26.99 29.57 -24.44
N LEU A 278 -25.81 29.31 -23.87
CA LEU A 278 -25.11 30.23 -22.98
C LEU A 278 -24.06 31.10 -23.69
N GLY A 279 -23.89 30.93 -25.01
CA GLY A 279 -22.93 31.72 -25.79
C GLY A 279 -21.47 31.27 -25.63
N ASP A 280 -21.21 30.08 -25.08
CA ASP A 280 -19.86 29.56 -24.87
C ASP A 280 -19.23 29.09 -26.21
N LEU A 281 -18.48 30.00 -26.82
CA LEU A 281 -17.81 29.77 -28.09
C LEU A 281 -16.66 28.76 -27.99
N HIS A 282 -16.03 28.61 -26.81
CA HIS A 282 -14.91 27.67 -26.63
C HIS A 282 -15.41 26.23 -26.71
N VAL A 283 -16.46 25.92 -25.97
CA VAL A 283 -17.06 24.57 -25.97
C VAL A 283 -17.65 24.27 -27.33
N VAL A 284 -18.50 25.16 -27.88
CA VAL A 284 -19.08 24.96 -29.21
C VAL A 284 -18.00 24.81 -30.28
N GLY A 285 -16.97 25.64 -30.20
CA GLY A 285 -15.86 25.62 -31.13
C GLY A 285 -15.08 24.32 -31.09
N TRP A 286 -14.81 23.79 -29.90
CA TRP A 286 -14.12 22.52 -29.72
C TRP A 286 -14.91 21.35 -30.33
N PHE A 287 -16.22 21.27 -30.08
CA PHE A 287 -17.08 20.22 -30.64
C PHE A 287 -17.09 20.26 -32.18
N CYS A 288 -17.17 21.46 -32.77
CA CYS A 288 -17.14 21.64 -34.22
C CYS A 288 -15.78 21.26 -34.83
N CYS A 289 -14.67 21.68 -34.22
CA CYS A 289 -13.32 21.36 -34.72
C CYS A 289 -13.00 19.87 -34.70
N HIS A 290 -13.52 19.13 -33.71
CA HIS A 290 -13.20 17.71 -33.54
C HIS A 290 -14.24 16.76 -34.14
N ASN A 291 -15.24 17.29 -34.85
CA ASN A 291 -16.37 16.53 -35.39
C ASN A 291 -17.06 15.64 -34.34
N ARG A 292 -17.30 16.19 -33.14
CA ARG A 292 -17.84 15.46 -31.97
C ARG A 292 -19.32 15.75 -31.68
N ALA A 293 -20.02 16.38 -32.62
CA ALA A 293 -21.46 16.64 -32.54
C ALA A 293 -22.18 16.06 -33.76
N SER A 294 -23.31 15.37 -33.55
CA SER A 294 -24.15 14.89 -34.65
C SER A 294 -24.84 16.06 -35.37
N ARG A 295 -25.37 15.80 -36.57
CA ARG A 295 -26.13 16.80 -37.33
C ARG A 295 -27.33 17.32 -36.55
N GLU A 296 -28.03 16.44 -35.84
CA GLU A 296 -29.17 16.74 -34.99
C GLU A 296 -28.75 17.61 -33.81
N ALA A 297 -27.63 17.28 -33.16
CA ALA A 297 -27.07 18.09 -32.08
C ALA A 297 -26.69 19.50 -32.55
N ILE A 298 -26.09 19.63 -33.74
CA ILE A 298 -25.75 20.92 -34.34
C ILE A 298 -27.01 21.75 -34.61
N LYS A 299 -28.06 21.13 -35.17
CA LYS A 299 -29.36 21.81 -35.40
C LYS A 299 -29.98 22.30 -34.09
N MET A 300 -30.05 21.45 -33.08
CA MET A 300 -30.59 21.82 -31.76
C MET A 300 -29.79 22.94 -31.09
N ALA A 301 -28.45 22.87 -31.17
CA ALA A 301 -27.57 23.91 -30.65
C ALA A 301 -27.74 25.24 -31.41
N LEU A 302 -27.96 25.20 -32.73
CA LEU A 302 -28.19 26.39 -33.54
C LEU A 302 -29.49 27.09 -33.13
N HIS A 303 -30.59 26.34 -33.01
CA HIS A 303 -31.85 26.90 -32.51
C HIS A 303 -31.67 27.53 -31.13
N ALA A 304 -31.05 26.80 -30.19
CA ALA A 304 -30.82 27.30 -28.84
C ALA A 304 -29.96 28.59 -28.81
N ALA A 305 -28.96 28.73 -29.69
CA ALA A 305 -28.14 29.92 -29.79
C ALA A 305 -28.90 31.11 -30.42
N VAL A 306 -29.76 30.86 -31.41
CA VAL A 306 -30.61 31.89 -32.04
C VAL A 306 -31.65 32.39 -31.05
N ASP A 307 -32.34 31.49 -30.36
CA ASP A 307 -33.36 31.83 -29.36
C ASP A 307 -32.74 32.65 -28.21
N ALA A 308 -31.50 32.36 -27.84
CA ALA A 308 -30.73 33.10 -26.83
C ALA A 308 -29.97 34.32 -27.38
N SER A 309 -30.13 34.66 -28.66
CA SER A 309 -29.48 35.81 -29.33
C SER A 309 -27.94 35.78 -29.34
N HIS A 310 -27.31 34.60 -29.28
CA HIS A 310 -25.86 34.43 -29.33
C HIS A 310 -25.34 34.32 -30.78
N VAL A 311 -25.27 35.46 -31.47
CA VAL A 311 -24.95 35.56 -32.91
C VAL A 311 -23.62 34.91 -33.29
N CYS A 312 -22.56 35.06 -32.49
CA CYS A 312 -21.24 34.49 -32.79
C CYS A 312 -21.26 32.96 -32.80
N VAL A 313 -21.98 32.36 -31.84
CA VAL A 313 -22.18 30.92 -31.76
C VAL A 313 -23.04 30.43 -32.93
N ALA A 314 -24.14 31.12 -33.22
CA ALA A 314 -25.02 30.76 -34.34
C ALA A 314 -24.29 30.78 -35.69
N LYS A 315 -23.48 31.82 -35.95
CA LYS A 315 -22.63 31.90 -37.16
C LYS A 315 -21.65 30.73 -37.26
N ARG A 316 -21.03 30.32 -36.14
CA ARG A 316 -20.11 29.17 -36.11
C ARG A 316 -20.84 27.86 -36.42
N LEU A 317 -22.00 27.64 -35.81
CA LEU A 317 -22.81 26.44 -36.03
C LEU A 317 -23.35 26.37 -37.46
N LEU A 318 -23.80 27.49 -38.04
CA LEU A 318 -24.28 27.55 -39.42
C LEU A 318 -23.17 27.17 -40.41
N ARG A 319 -21.95 27.70 -40.25
CA ARG A 319 -20.79 27.31 -41.07
C ARG A 319 -20.51 25.82 -40.99
N ARG A 320 -20.68 25.20 -39.81
CA ARG A 320 -20.48 23.76 -39.63
C ARG A 320 -21.62 22.92 -40.22
N ALA A 321 -22.85 23.43 -40.19
CA ALA A 321 -24.01 22.72 -40.75
C ALA A 321 -24.02 22.64 -42.29
N LEU A 322 -23.32 23.57 -42.96
CA LEU A 322 -23.20 23.66 -44.42
C LEU A 322 -22.01 22.88 -45.01
N GLN A 323 -21.15 22.30 -44.15
CA GLN A 323 -20.01 21.44 -44.52
C GLN A 323 -20.38 19.97 -44.31
#